data_AF-A0A2M7QJL8-F1
#
_entry.id   AF-A0A2M7QJL8-F1
#
_cell.length_a   1.000
_cell.length_b   1.000
_cell.length_c   1.000
_cell.angle_alpha   90.00
_cell.angle_beta   90.00
_cell.angle_gamma   90.00
#
_symmetry.space_group_name_H-M   'P 1'
#
loop_
_entity.id
_entity.type
_entity.pdbx_description
1 polymer ?
#
loop_
_entity_poly.entity_id
_entity_poly.type
_entity_poly.pdbx_seq_one_letter_code
_entity_poly.pdbx_strand_id
1 'polypeptide(L)'
;MFSAVFREGIEIALFLFTIYLSTDPFQILVGFLGGLTCAILLSVGLFTTTLRLPITYMHKLTSILLILFAGGSLVRGIHEFTEIGILPGIREITLPLIPSSTTVIGDLFKTVFGITQQMSLLQSSVYIL
;
A
#
# COMPACT_ATOMS: atom_id res chain seq x y z
N MET A 1 -4.77 8.15 -15.48
CA MET A 1 -3.76 8.66 -14.53
C MET A 1 -3.77 10.17 -14.40
N PHE A 2 -3.68 10.95 -15.48
CA PHE A 2 -3.69 12.43 -15.38
C PHE A 2 -4.94 13.03 -14.74
N SER A 3 -6.13 12.46 -14.98
CA SER A 3 -7.38 12.92 -14.33
C SER A 3 -7.35 12.77 -12.80
N ALA A 4 -6.70 11.72 -12.27
CA ALA A 4 -6.60 11.51 -10.83
C ALA A 4 -5.67 12.55 -10.18
N VAL A 5 -4.52 12.84 -10.82
CA VAL A 5 -3.59 13.88 -10.36
C VAL A 5 -4.25 15.26 -10.40
N PHE A 6 -5.02 15.54 -11.46
CA PHE A 6 -5.76 16.79 -11.58
C PHE A 6 -6.82 16.94 -10.49
N ARG A 7 -7.58 15.89 -10.20
CA ARG A 7 -8.58 15.88 -9.13
C ARG A 7 -7.93 16.18 -7.77
N GLU A 8 -6.88 15.46 -7.43
CA GLU A 8 -6.17 15.66 -6.16
C GLU A 8 -5.58 17.07 -6.05
N GLY A 9 -5.03 17.60 -7.16
CA GLY A 9 -4.52 18.97 -7.20
C GLY A 9 -5.60 20.02 -6.95
N ILE A 10 -6.80 19.83 -7.49
CA ILE A 10 -7.95 20.71 -7.23
C ILE A 10 -8.38 20.62 -5.77
N GLU A 11 -8.47 19.42 -5.20
CA GLU A 11 -8.84 19.23 -3.79
C GLU A 11 -7.89 20.00 -2.87
N ILE A 12 -6.57 19.92 -3.11
CA ILE A 12 -5.56 20.66 -2.33
C ILE A 12 -5.74 22.18 -2.50
N ALA A 13 -5.98 22.66 -3.73
CA ALA A 13 -6.19 24.08 -3.98
C ALA A 13 -7.45 24.62 -3.28
N LEU A 14 -8.54 23.85 -3.32
CA LEU A 14 -9.79 24.20 -2.63
C LEU A 14 -9.62 24.18 -1.12
N PHE A 15 -8.94 23.18 -0.55
CA PHE A 15 -8.65 23.15 0.88
C PHE A 15 -7.79 24.32 1.33
N LEU A 16 -6.74 24.66 0.57
CA LEU A 16 -5.91 25.82 0.86
C LEU A 16 -6.74 27.12 0.85
N PHE A 17 -7.66 27.26 -0.12
CA PHE A 17 -8.56 28.39 -0.21
C PHE A 17 -9.53 28.47 0.99
N THR A 18 -10.09 27.35 1.42
CA THR A 18 -10.96 27.30 2.63
C THR A 18 -10.20 27.67 3.90
N ILE A 19 -8.96 27.21 4.05
CA ILE A 19 -8.10 27.56 5.19
C ILE A 19 -7.72 29.04 5.14
N TYR A 20 -7.48 29.58 3.94
CA TYR A 20 -7.22 31.00 3.72
C TYR A 20 -8.34 31.92 4.21
N LEU A 21 -9.58 31.49 4.11
CA LEU A 21 -10.73 32.23 4.64
C LEU A 21 -10.86 32.18 6.17
N SER A 22 -10.20 31.21 6.83
CA SER A 22 -10.45 30.87 8.24
C SER A 22 -9.26 31.15 9.17
N THR A 23 -8.11 31.57 8.65
CA THR A 23 -6.85 31.71 9.42
C THR A 23 -6.02 32.88 8.89
N ASP A 24 -5.06 33.37 9.68
CA ASP A 24 -4.18 34.47 9.29
C ASP A 24 -3.45 34.22 7.97
N PRO A 25 -3.56 35.12 6.97
CA PRO A 25 -2.96 34.95 5.64
C PRO A 25 -1.46 34.67 5.66
N PHE A 26 -0.74 35.29 6.60
CA PHE A 26 0.71 35.16 6.71
C PHE A 26 1.16 33.76 7.14
N GLN A 27 0.45 33.13 8.08
CA GLN A 27 0.78 31.78 8.55
C GLN A 27 0.57 30.74 7.44
N ILE A 28 -0.50 30.91 6.65
CA ILE A 28 -0.86 30.02 5.54
C ILE A 28 0.17 30.11 4.43
N LEU A 29 0.60 31.32 4.07
CA LEU A 29 1.61 31.53 3.04
C LEU A 29 2.93 30.85 3.42
N VAL A 30 3.37 31.00 4.67
CA VAL A 30 4.59 30.35 5.17
C VAL A 30 4.46 28.83 5.16
N GLY A 31 3.32 28.30 5.61
CA GLY A 31 3.04 26.85 5.58
C GLY A 31 3.00 26.28 4.16
N PHE A 32 2.36 27.00 3.23
CA PHE A 32 2.28 26.60 1.82
C PHE A 32 3.66 26.58 1.16
N LEU A 33 4.45 27.66 1.30
CA LEU A 33 5.81 27.68 0.76
C LEU A 33 6.70 26.60 1.41
N GLY A 34 6.55 26.38 2.72
CA GLY A 34 7.27 25.31 3.43
C GLY A 34 6.91 23.91 2.88
N GLY A 35 5.62 23.63 2.69
CA GLY A 35 5.15 22.38 2.11
C GLY A 35 5.62 22.20 0.66
N LEU A 36 5.50 23.25 -0.16
CA LEU A 36 5.90 23.23 -1.57
C LEU A 36 7.41 23.03 -1.72
N THR A 37 8.23 23.72 -0.93
CA THR A 37 9.68 23.53 -0.95
C THR A 37 10.07 22.12 -0.50
N CYS A 38 9.43 21.58 0.55
CA CYS A 38 9.66 20.21 1.01
C CYS A 38 9.27 19.17 -0.08
N ALA A 39 8.13 19.37 -0.74
CA ALA A 39 7.68 18.51 -1.83
C ALA A 39 8.65 18.51 -3.02
N ILE A 40 9.18 19.69 -3.40
CA ILE A 40 10.18 19.80 -4.47
C ILE A 40 11.48 19.08 -4.06
N LEU A 41 11.97 19.30 -2.83
CA LEU A 41 13.19 18.66 -2.34
C LEU A 41 13.07 17.13 -2.34
N LEU A 42 11.94 16.61 -1.85
CA LEU A 42 11.64 15.17 -1.89
C LEU A 42 11.56 14.65 -3.33
N SER A 43 10.86 15.36 -4.21
CA SER A 43 10.71 14.97 -5.62
C SER A 43 12.07 14.88 -6.32
N VAL A 44 12.92 15.89 -6.15
CA VAL A 44 14.28 15.89 -6.72
C VAL A 44 15.15 14.80 -6.10
N GLY A 45 15.05 14.58 -4.79
CA GLY A 45 15.78 13.50 -4.11
C GLY A 45 15.41 12.11 -4.65
N LEU A 46 14.12 11.84 -4.83
CA LEU A 46 13.63 10.60 -5.42
C LEU A 46 14.02 10.46 -6.89
N PHE A 47 13.90 11.53 -7.66
CA PHE A 47 14.27 11.54 -9.08
C PHE A 47 15.75 11.23 -9.27
N THR A 48 16.63 11.94 -8.56
CA THR A 48 18.08 11.73 -8.63
C THR A 48 18.51 10.35 -8.17
N THR A 49 17.84 9.78 -7.18
CA THR A 49 18.08 8.40 -6.72
C THR A 49 17.67 7.38 -7.78
N THR A 50 16.51 7.57 -8.39
CA THR A 50 15.98 6.68 -9.45
C THR A 50 16.90 6.65 -10.67
N LEU A 51 17.47 7.79 -11.06
CA LEU A 51 18.42 7.91 -12.16
C LEU A 51 19.73 7.14 -11.95
N ARG A 52 20.14 6.94 -10.69
CA ARG A 52 21.39 6.22 -10.34
C ARG A 52 21.19 4.72 -10.17
N LEU A 53 19.95 4.25 -10.15
CA LEU A 53 19.63 2.84 -9.95
C LEU A 53 19.68 2.08 -11.29
N PRO A 54 20.34 0.92 -11.36
CA PRO A 54 20.36 0.15 -12.59
C PRO A 54 18.97 -0.45 -12.84
N ILE A 55 18.49 -0.31 -14.08
CA ILE A 55 17.13 -0.70 -14.52
C ILE A 55 16.80 -2.15 -14.17
N THR A 56 17.80 -3.05 -14.23
CA THR A 56 17.65 -4.47 -13.88
C THR A 56 17.19 -4.68 -12.44
N TYR A 57 17.68 -3.88 -11.49
CA TYR A 57 17.28 -4.01 -10.08
C TYR A 57 15.86 -3.50 -9.87
N MET A 58 15.48 -2.40 -10.50
CA MET A 58 14.12 -1.85 -10.44
C MET A 58 13.08 -2.81 -11.04
N HIS A 59 13.40 -3.45 -12.17
CA HIS A 59 12.53 -4.47 -12.75
C HIS A 59 12.43 -5.71 -11.86
N LYS A 60 13.54 -6.22 -11.33
CA LYS A 60 13.50 -7.39 -10.45
C LYS A 60 12.72 -7.13 -9.18
N LEU A 61 12.89 -5.94 -8.58
CA LEU A 61 12.18 -5.53 -7.37
C LEU A 61 10.67 -5.40 -7.62
N THR A 62 10.27 -4.73 -8.71
CA THR A 62 8.85 -4.57 -9.05
C THR A 62 8.20 -5.91 -9.43
N SER A 63 8.89 -6.78 -10.19
CA SER A 63 8.40 -8.13 -10.48
C SER A 63 8.19 -8.96 -9.22
N ILE A 64 9.14 -8.95 -8.28
CA ILE A 64 8.99 -9.63 -6.99
C ILE A 64 7.79 -9.08 -6.22
N LEU A 65 7.64 -7.75 -6.16
CA LEU A 65 6.52 -7.10 -5.48
C LEU A 65 5.18 -7.44 -6.13
N LEU A 66 5.13 -7.53 -7.47
CA LEU A 66 3.93 -7.88 -8.22
C LEU A 66 3.52 -9.34 -7.99
N ILE A 67 4.48 -10.28 -8.00
CA ILE A 67 4.21 -11.69 -7.68
C ILE A 67 3.67 -11.81 -6.26
N LEU A 68 4.27 -11.08 -5.32
CA LEU A 68 3.84 -11.09 -3.93
C LEU A 68 2.41 -10.55 -3.78
N PHE A 69 2.12 -9.41 -4.41
CA PHE A 69 0.79 -8.80 -4.36
C PHE A 69 -0.26 -9.69 -5.03
N ALA A 70 0.06 -10.31 -6.16
CA ALA A 70 -0.81 -11.25 -6.86
C ALA A 70 -1.12 -12.48 -5.99
N GLY A 71 -0.11 -13.08 -5.35
CA GLY A 71 -0.28 -14.18 -4.40
C GLY A 71 -1.17 -13.80 -3.21
N GLY A 72 -0.92 -12.63 -2.61
CA GLY A 72 -1.74 -12.12 -1.51
C GLY A 72 -3.19 -11.79 -1.91
N SER A 73 -3.43 -11.38 -3.17
CA SER A 73 -4.76 -11.18 -3.71
C SER A 73 -5.48 -12.51 -4.01
N LEU A 74 -4.77 -13.50 -4.53
CA LEU A 74 -5.30 -14.85 -4.79
C LEU A 74 -5.74 -15.54 -3.50
N VAL A 75 -4.91 -15.47 -2.46
CA VAL A 75 -5.21 -16.00 -1.12
C VAL A 75 -6.51 -15.42 -0.57
N ARG A 76 -6.67 -14.08 -0.62
CA ARG A 76 -7.90 -13.40 -0.19
C ARG A 76 -9.09 -13.82 -1.05
N GLY A 77 -8.92 -13.90 -2.36
CA GLY A 77 -9.97 -14.38 -3.25
C GLY A 77 -10.45 -15.79 -2.88
N ILE A 78 -9.53 -16.72 -2.64
CA ILE A 78 -9.88 -18.10 -2.21
C ILE A 78 -10.61 -18.10 -0.87
N HIS A 79 -10.19 -17.27 0.08
CA HIS A 79 -10.85 -17.13 1.38
C HIS A 79 -12.31 -16.67 1.23
N GLU A 80 -12.55 -15.61 0.46
CA GLU A 80 -13.89 -15.10 0.16
C GLU A 80 -14.75 -16.16 -0.58
N PHE A 81 -14.17 -16.91 -1.52
CA PHE A 81 -14.88 -18.00 -2.20
C PHE A 81 -15.25 -19.18 -1.28
N THR A 82 -14.46 -19.43 -0.23
CA THR A 82 -14.81 -20.42 0.80
C THR A 82 -15.91 -19.91 1.74
N GLU A 83 -15.94 -18.62 2.06
CA GLU A 83 -17.02 -18.01 2.86
C GLU A 83 -18.35 -17.99 2.12
N ILE A 84 -18.33 -17.77 0.80
CA ILE A 84 -19.52 -17.77 -0.05
C ILE A 84 -20.04 -19.22 -0.30
N GLY A 85 -19.35 -20.24 0.20
CA GLY A 85 -19.79 -21.64 0.15
C GLY A 85 -19.63 -22.32 -1.22
N ILE A 86 -18.90 -21.70 -2.15
CA ILE A 86 -18.62 -22.24 -3.48
C ILE A 86 -17.51 -23.31 -3.43
N LEU A 87 -16.57 -23.19 -2.48
CA LEU A 87 -15.54 -24.20 -2.21
C LEU A 87 -15.80 -24.89 -0.86
N PRO A 88 -15.71 -26.23 -0.75
CA PRO A 88 -15.82 -26.93 0.51
C PRO A 88 -14.67 -26.52 1.45
N GLY A 89 -14.99 -25.93 2.60
CA GLY A 89 -14.02 -25.44 3.58
C GLY A 89 -13.25 -26.59 4.25
N ILE A 90 -12.13 -27.01 3.66
CA ILE A 90 -11.29 -28.06 4.23
C ILE A 90 -10.38 -27.47 5.31
N ARG A 91 -10.90 -27.45 6.55
CA ARG A 91 -10.21 -27.31 7.84
C ARG A 91 -9.28 -26.09 8.00
N GLU A 92 -9.63 -25.25 8.97
CA GLU A 92 -8.75 -24.21 9.51
C GLU A 92 -7.54 -24.85 10.20
N ILE A 93 -6.32 -24.52 9.76
CA ILE A 93 -5.09 -24.78 10.50
C ILE A 93 -4.63 -23.46 11.11
N THR A 94 -4.61 -23.44 12.44
CA THR A 94 -3.97 -22.39 13.21
C THR A 94 -2.46 -22.57 13.11
N LEU A 95 -1.76 -21.65 12.46
CA LEU A 95 -0.30 -21.62 12.39
C LEU A 95 0.25 -20.78 13.56
N PRO A 96 0.82 -21.41 14.61
CA PRO A 96 1.24 -20.71 15.84
C PRO A 96 2.57 -19.95 15.69
N LEU A 97 3.21 -19.97 14.50
CA LEU A 97 4.54 -19.40 14.26
C LEU A 97 4.51 -17.98 13.65
N ILE A 98 3.33 -17.34 13.58
CA ILE A 98 3.20 -15.97 13.08
C ILE A 98 2.76 -15.08 14.26
N PRO A 99 3.48 -13.98 14.55
CA PRO A 99 3.13 -13.07 15.63
C PRO A 99 1.71 -12.55 15.45
N SER A 100 0.93 -12.56 16.53
CA SER A 100 -0.45 -12.07 16.56
C SER A 100 -0.53 -10.64 16.02
N SER A 101 -1.50 -10.40 15.14
CA SER A 101 -1.89 -9.11 14.58
C SER A 101 -2.41 -8.18 15.68
N THR A 102 -1.47 -7.59 16.43
CA THR A 102 -1.73 -6.54 17.43
C THR A 102 -0.76 -5.36 17.26
N THR A 103 0.06 -5.37 16.20
CA THR A 103 1.08 -4.35 15.92
C THR A 103 0.93 -3.89 14.46
N VAL A 104 1.12 -2.59 14.20
CA VAL A 104 1.03 -1.98 12.85
C VAL A 104 1.84 -2.74 11.80
N ILE A 105 3.00 -3.29 12.20
CA ILE A 105 3.85 -4.11 11.35
C ILE A 105 3.14 -5.42 10.96
N GLY A 106 2.42 -6.06 11.88
CA GLY A 106 1.65 -7.27 11.61
C GLY A 106 0.50 -7.04 10.61
N ASP A 107 -0.17 -5.89 10.68
CA ASP A 107 -1.21 -5.52 9.70
C ASP A 107 -0.62 -5.22 8.33
N LEU A 108 0.51 -4.52 8.25
CA LEU A 108 1.21 -4.32 6.98
C LEU A 108 1.64 -5.65 6.36
N PHE A 109 2.14 -6.59 7.15
CA PHE A 109 2.46 -7.94 6.68
C PHE A 109 1.22 -8.71 6.23
N LYS A 110 0.11 -8.62 6.98
CA LYS A 110 -1.17 -9.25 6.60
C LYS A 110 -1.73 -8.66 5.31
N THR A 111 -1.66 -7.35 5.12
CA THR A 111 -2.17 -6.66 3.94
C THR A 111 -1.30 -6.86 2.70
N VAL A 112 0.03 -6.92 2.87
CA VAL A 112 1.00 -7.07 1.77
C VAL A 112 1.18 -8.54 1.37
N PHE A 113 1.27 -9.46 2.34
CA PHE A 113 1.55 -10.88 2.08
C PHE A 113 0.29 -11.77 2.13
N GLY A 114 -0.85 -11.28 2.62
CA GLY A 114 -2.08 -12.08 2.75
C GLY A 114 -2.02 -13.17 3.82
N ILE A 115 -0.96 -13.19 4.64
CA ILE A 115 -0.73 -14.19 5.69
C ILE A 115 -1.61 -13.83 6.90
N THR A 116 -2.61 -14.66 7.19
CA THR A 116 -3.50 -14.55 8.36
C THR A 116 -3.36 -15.80 9.23
N GLN A 117 -3.50 -15.68 10.55
CA GLN A 117 -3.30 -16.78 11.51
C GLN A 117 -4.21 -18.00 11.31
N GLN A 118 -5.33 -17.86 10.59
CA GLN A 118 -6.16 -18.96 10.12
C GLN A 118 -5.88 -19.18 8.63
N MET A 119 -5.06 -20.18 8.31
CA MET A 119 -4.87 -20.66 6.94
C MET A 119 -5.54 -22.03 6.83
N SER A 120 -6.40 -22.23 5.83
CA SER A 120 -6.87 -23.59 5.52
C SER A 120 -5.77 -24.40 4.84
N LEU A 121 -5.81 -25.73 4.93
CA LEU A 121 -4.79 -26.63 4.34
C LEU A 121 -4.53 -26.41 2.85
N LEU A 122 -5.55 -25.96 2.12
CA LEU A 122 -5.49 -25.64 0.70
C LEU A 122 -4.61 -24.40 0.42
N GLN A 123 -4.66 -23.41 1.31
CA GLN A 123 -3.96 -22.14 1.16
C GLN A 123 -2.43 -22.28 1.35
N SER A 124 -2.01 -23.21 2.22
CA SER A 124 -0.60 -23.55 2.43
C SER A 124 0.01 -24.28 1.23
N SER A 125 -0.77 -25.17 0.59
CA SER A 125 -0.30 -25.95 -0.56
C SER A 125 -0.08 -25.10 -1.81
N VAL A 126 -0.88 -24.03 -1.99
CA VAL A 126 -0.76 -23.09 -3.12
C VAL A 126 0.38 -22.09 -2.93
N TYR A 127 0.72 -21.72 -1.70
CA TYR A 127 1.83 -20.77 -1.44
C TYR A 127 3.22 -21.38 -1.67
N ILE A 128 3.33 -22.72 -1.64
CA ILE A 128 4.61 -23.45 -1.81
C ILE A 128 4.88 -23.78 -3.29
N LEU A 129 3.87 -23.71 -4.16
CA LEU A 129 4.00 -23.95 -5.60
C LEU A 129 4.37 -22.66 -6.36
#